data_AF-A0A3D1J3M3-F1
#
_entry.id   AF-A0A3D1J3M3-F1
#
_cell.length_a   1.000
_cell.length_b   1.000
_cell.length_c   1.000
_cell.angle_alpha   90.00
_cell.angle_beta   90.00
_cell.angle_gamma   90.00
#
_symmetry.space_group_name_H-M   'P 1'
#
loop_
_entity.id
_entity.type
_entity.pdbx_description
1 polymer ?
#
loop_
_entity_poly.entity_id
_entity_poly.type
_entity_poly.pdbx_seq_one_letter_code
_entity_poly.pdbx_strand_id
1 'polypeptide(L)' 'ATQERLDDLNDVYRLYRCRTIMNCTEVCPKGLAPSRAIEQIRLMMVKDSL' A
#
# COMPACT_ATOMS: atom_id res chain seq x y z
N ALA A 1 -6.70 -8.28 14.23
CA ALA A 1 -7.21 -7.35 13.21
C ALA A 1 -6.09 -6.82 12.31
N THR A 2 -5.04 -6.16 12.81
CA THR A 2 -4.00 -5.57 11.93
C THR A 2 -3.19 -6.62 11.16
N GLN A 3 -2.73 -7.69 11.82
CA GLN A 3 -1.92 -8.74 11.20
C GLN A 3 -2.66 -9.45 10.05
N GLU A 4 -3.87 -9.93 10.31
CA GLU A 4 -4.72 -10.60 9.32
C GLU A 4 -4.91 -9.77 8.04
N ARG A 5 -5.04 -8.43 8.17
CA ARG A 5 -5.16 -7.52 7.02
C ARG A 5 -3.85 -7.35 6.26
N LEU A 6 -2.72 -7.40 6.94
CA LEU A 6 -1.40 -7.33 6.30
C LEU A 6 -1.09 -8.64 5.57
N ASP A 7 -1.47 -9.77 6.15
CA ASP A 7 -1.34 -11.10 5.54
C ASP A 7 -2.17 -11.20 4.24
N ASP A 8 -3.40 -10.68 4.22
CA ASP A 8 -4.23 -10.61 2.99
C ASP A 8 -3.60 -9.74 1.88
N LEU A 9 -2.70 -8.82 2.23
CA LEU A 9 -1.98 -7.97 1.27
C LEU A 9 -0.65 -8.58 0.80
N ASN A 10 -0.18 -9.66 1.44
CA ASN A 10 1.11 -10.31 1.19
C ASN A 10 1.09 -11.25 -0.02
N ASP A 11 0.81 -10.67 -1.19
CA ASP A 11 0.82 -11.36 -2.48
C ASP A 11 1.40 -10.47 -3.58
N VAL A 12 2.09 -11.09 -4.55
CA VAL A 12 2.80 -10.41 -5.65
C VAL A 12 1.86 -9.57 -6.52
N TYR A 13 0.59 -9.98 -6.65
CA TYR A 13 -0.42 -9.29 -7.45
C TYR A 13 -1.23 -8.25 -6.67
N ARG A 14 -1.07 -8.18 -5.35
CA ARG A 14 -1.80 -7.22 -4.50
C ARG A 14 -0.98 -5.96 -4.28
N LEU A 15 -0.52 -5.73 -3.04
CA LEU A 15 0.15 -4.49 -2.66
C LEU A 15 1.37 -4.22 -3.56
N TYR A 16 2.10 -5.27 -3.93
CA TYR A 16 3.35 -5.18 -4.68
C TYR A 16 3.19 -4.78 -6.16
N ARG A 17 1.97 -4.75 -6.73
CA ARG A 17 1.74 -4.27 -8.11
C ARG A 17 1.86 -2.77 -8.30
N CYS A 18 1.77 -1.97 -7.24
CA CYS A 18 2.00 -0.53 -7.35
C CYS A 18 3.44 -0.27 -7.83
N ARG A 19 3.57 0.47 -8.94
CA ARG A 19 4.84 0.86 -9.58
C ARG A 19 5.20 2.33 -9.35
N THR A 20 4.58 2.97 -8.35
CA THR A 20 4.86 4.37 -7.99
C THR A 20 4.66 5.34 -9.17
N ILE A 21 3.63 5.09 -10.00
CA ILE A 21 3.26 5.95 -11.14
C ILE A 21 2.57 7.24 -10.65
N MET A 22 2.01 7.24 -9.44
CA MET A 22 1.40 8.39 -8.75
C MET A 22 0.08 8.93 -9.33
N ASN A 23 -0.38 8.46 -10.50
CA ASN A 23 -1.68 8.84 -11.08
C ASN A 23 -2.86 8.75 -10.08
N CYS A 24 -2.86 7.75 -9.18
CA CYS A 24 -3.93 7.59 -8.20
C CYS A 24 -4.07 8.76 -7.20
N THR A 25 -2.97 9.48 -6.95
CA THR A 25 -2.95 10.66 -6.06
C THR A 25 -3.38 11.90 -6.82
N GLU A 26 -2.91 12.05 -8.06
CA GLU A 26 -3.24 13.19 -8.92
C GLU A 26 -4.73 13.26 -9.26
N VAL A 27 -5.35 12.12 -9.56
CA VAL A 27 -6.76 12.09 -10.01
C VAL A 27 -7.76 12.02 -8.86
N CYS A 28 -7.33 11.93 -7.60
CA CYS A 28 -8.25 11.66 -6.50
C CYS A 28 -9.19 12.86 -6.28
N PRO A 29 -10.52 12.73 -6.53
CA PRO A 29 -11.46 13.85 -6.41
C PRO A 29 -11.69 14.27 -4.95
N LYS A 30 -11.20 13.46 -4.00
CA LYS A 30 -11.27 13.71 -2.55
C LYS A 30 -9.98 14.31 -1.99
N GLY A 31 -8.97 14.57 -2.83
CA GLY A 31 -7.66 15.07 -2.38
C GLY A 31 -6.91 14.10 -1.47
N LEU A 32 -7.22 12.80 -1.54
CA LEU A 32 -6.49 11.78 -0.76
C LEU A 32 -5.17 11.45 -1.44
N ALA A 33 -4.24 10.89 -0.68
CA ALA A 33 -2.96 10.39 -1.17
C ALA A 33 -2.88 8.84 -1.08
N PRO A 34 -3.51 8.09 -2.00
CA PRO A 34 -3.41 6.62 -2.01
C PRO A 34 -1.98 6.11 -2.15
N SER A 35 -1.11 6.81 -2.89
CA SER A 35 0.30 6.46 -3.04
C SER A 35 1.03 6.41 -1.70
N ARG A 36 0.85 7.46 -0.89
CA ARG A 36 1.41 7.56 0.47
C ARG A 36 0.86 6.47 1.38
N ALA A 37 -0.43 6.16 1.29
CA ALA A 37 -1.01 5.07 2.09
C ALA A 37 -0.40 3.71 1.72
N ILE A 38 -0.25 3.41 0.43
CA ILE A 38 0.38 2.18 -0.06
C ILE A 38 1.83 2.07 0.43
N GLU A 39 2.59 3.17 0.39
CA GLU A 39 3.96 3.23 0.90
C GLU A 39 4.04 2.91 2.39
N GLN A 40 3.17 3.51 3.21
CA GLN A 40 3.12 3.22 4.65
C GLN A 40 2.82 1.74 4.93
N ILE A 41 1.93 1.12 4.15
CA ILE A 41 1.63 -0.32 4.28
C ILE A 41 2.85 -1.16 3.94
N ARG A 42 3.60 -0.83 2.88
CA ARG A 42 4.85 -1.54 2.54
C ARG A 42 5.88 -1.44 3.65
N LEU A 43 6.02 -0.27 4.28
CA LEU A 43 6.91 -0.09 5.43
C LEU A 43 6.48 -0.92 6.64
N MET A 44 5.18 -1.05 6.89
CA MET A 44 4.67 -1.94 7.94
C MET A 44 5.01 -3.42 7.64
N MET A 45 4.82 -3.87 6.41
CA MET A 45 5.16 -5.26 6.03
C MET A 45 6.66 -5.58 6.14
N VAL A 46 7.53 -4.62 5.79
CA VAL A 46 8.99 -4.80 5.98
C VAL A 46 9.34 -4.87 7.47
N LYS A 47 8.71 -4.04 8.30
CA LYS A 47 8.92 -4.09 9.76
C LYS A 47 8.48 -5.40 10.38
N ASP A 48 7.37 -5.98 9.90
CA ASP A 48 6.87 -7.27 10.39
C ASP A 48 7.72 -8.46 9.92
N SER A 49 8.54 -8.28 8.88
CA SER A 49 9.44 -9.31 8.35
C SER A 49 10.83 -9.31 9.01
N LEU A 50 11.08 -8.40 9.96
CA LEU A 50 12.32 -8.26 10.73
C LEU A 50 12.17 -8.85 12.13
#